data_AF-A0A9D5P1Q3-F1
#
_entry.id   AF-A0A9D5P1Q3-F1
#
_cell.length_a   1.000
_cell.length_b   1.000
_cell.length_c   1.000
_cell.angle_alpha   90.00
_cell.angle_beta   90.00
_cell.angle_gamma   90.00
#
_symmetry.space_group_name_H-M   'P 1'
#
loop_
_entity.id
_entity.type
_entity.pdbx_description
1 polymer ?
#
loop_
_entity_poly.entity_id
_entity_poly.type
_entity_poly.pdbx_seq_one_letter_code
_entity_poly.pdbx_strand_id
1 'polypeptide(L)'
;MIQIFKKTSVSLIVMLMICVTAMAGGRGMQNKKKLSFNWHPVMDAIIQVESGGNPNAKSGNSVGAMQITPVLVKECNNILSKRNSKKRYTLADRYSVEKSKEMFLLIQQYFNPENNVEKAIRSWNGGMRYSVKATNKYYQKVLACMK
;
A
#
# COMPACT_ATOMS: atom_id res chain seq x y z
N MET A 1 -52.31 -47.42 24.03
CA MET A 1 -52.16 -47.09 25.47
C MET A 1 -50.84 -46.35 25.58
N ILE A 2 -50.73 -45.05 25.90
CA ILE A 2 -51.34 -44.27 26.98
C ILE A 2 -51.18 -42.77 26.66
N GLN A 3 -52.30 -42.05 26.80
CA GLN A 3 -52.55 -40.66 27.25
C GLN A 3 -51.48 -39.56 27.03
N ILE A 4 -51.74 -38.58 26.16
CA ILE A 4 -52.37 -37.25 26.45
C ILE A 4 -51.53 -36.39 27.42
N PHE A 5 -50.83 -35.40 26.88
CA PHE A 5 -50.46 -34.18 27.60
C PHE A 5 -51.34 -33.02 27.15
N LYS A 6 -51.98 -32.41 28.15
CA LYS A 6 -52.87 -31.25 28.06
C LYS A 6 -52.06 -29.95 28.13
N LYS A 7 -52.70 -28.86 27.68
CA LYS A 7 -52.46 -27.43 28.02
C LYS A 7 -51.24 -26.80 27.32
N THR A 8 -51.24 -25.58 26.79
CA THR A 8 -52.13 -24.40 26.87
C THR A 8 -51.63 -23.44 25.77
N SER A 9 -52.53 -22.94 24.93
CA SER A 9 -52.93 -21.52 24.87
C SER A 9 -51.92 -20.53 24.23
N VAL A 10 -52.34 -20.09 23.03
CA VAL A 10 -52.16 -18.78 22.41
C VAL A 10 -50.73 -18.41 21.99
N SER A 11 -50.48 -18.56 20.68
CA SER A 11 -49.57 -17.67 19.96
C SER A 11 -50.26 -17.27 18.65
N LEU A 12 -50.43 -15.96 18.47
CA LEU A 12 -51.07 -15.28 17.34
C LEU A 12 -50.52 -15.82 16.01
N ILE A 13 -51.35 -16.56 15.28
CA ILE A 13 -51.11 -16.90 13.88
C ILE A 13 -51.44 -15.66 13.04
N VAL A 14 -50.38 -15.03 12.54
CA VAL A 14 -50.18 -14.67 11.13
C VAL A 14 -51.43 -14.21 10.38
N MET A 15 -51.56 -12.90 10.16
CA MET A 15 -52.20 -12.40 8.95
C MET A 15 -51.13 -11.85 8.01
N LEU A 16 -50.94 -12.66 6.99
CA LEU A 16 -50.06 -12.58 5.84
C LEU A 16 -50.47 -11.42 4.91
N MET A 17 -49.45 -10.74 4.34
CA MET A 17 -49.46 -9.93 3.10
C MET A 17 -50.13 -8.56 3.14
N ILE A 18 -49.31 -7.51 3.29
CA ILE A 18 -49.40 -6.32 2.42
C ILE A 18 -47.99 -5.92 1.99
N CYS A 19 -47.83 -5.82 0.67
CA CYS A 19 -46.65 -5.44 -0.07
C CYS A 19 -45.96 -4.19 0.47
N VAL A 20 -44.69 -4.29 0.81
CA VAL A 20 -43.77 -3.14 0.75
C VAL A 20 -42.58 -3.56 -0.12
N THR A 21 -42.74 -3.21 -1.40
CA THR A 21 -41.72 -2.93 -2.40
C THR A 21 -40.28 -3.24 -2.00
N ALA A 22 -39.72 -4.26 -2.66
CA ALA A 22 -38.30 -4.47 -2.80
C ALA A 22 -37.65 -3.23 -3.46
N MET A 23 -37.17 -2.29 -2.65
CA MET A 23 -36.15 -1.36 -3.09
C MET A 23 -34.82 -2.09 -2.95
N ALA A 24 -34.48 -2.85 -4.00
CA ALA A 24 -33.11 -3.20 -4.30
C ALA A 24 -32.36 -1.89 -4.57
N GLY A 25 -31.96 -1.22 -3.49
CA GLY A 25 -30.93 -0.21 -3.53
C GLY A 25 -29.66 -0.93 -3.91
N GLY A 26 -29.45 -1.11 -5.22
CA GLY A 26 -28.15 -1.34 -5.77
C GLY A 26 -27.27 -0.26 -5.16
N ARG A 27 -26.46 -0.64 -4.17
CA ARG A 27 -25.26 0.12 -3.84
C ARG A 27 -24.47 0.07 -5.13
N GLY A 28 -24.70 1.07 -5.97
CA GLY A 28 -23.80 1.39 -7.05
C GLY A 28 -22.45 1.34 -6.39
N MET A 29 -21.68 0.32 -6.75
CA MET A 29 -20.26 0.30 -6.50
C MET A 29 -19.80 1.59 -7.13
N GLN A 30 -19.70 2.64 -6.31
CA GLN A 30 -19.01 3.84 -6.70
C GLN A 30 -17.60 3.31 -6.91
N ASN A 31 -17.31 2.90 -8.14
CA ASN A 31 -15.99 2.86 -8.70
C ASN A 31 -15.51 4.31 -8.67
N LYS A 32 -15.24 4.80 -7.45
CA LYS A 32 -14.20 5.79 -7.23
C LYS A 32 -12.97 5.07 -7.77
N LYS A 33 -12.71 5.23 -9.08
CA LYS A 33 -11.35 5.35 -9.58
C LYS A 33 -10.75 6.41 -8.67
N LYS A 34 -10.17 5.99 -7.54
CA LYS A 34 -9.24 6.80 -6.77
C LYS A 34 -8.21 7.12 -7.83
N LEU A 35 -8.20 8.37 -8.31
CA LEU A 35 -7.13 8.86 -9.16
C LEU A 35 -5.85 8.48 -8.43
N SER A 36 -5.16 7.46 -8.95
CA SER A 36 -3.98 6.92 -8.31
C SER A 36 -2.95 8.03 -8.34
N PHE A 37 -2.48 8.46 -7.17
CA PHE A 37 -1.47 9.50 -7.07
C PHE A 37 -0.29 9.16 -8.00
N ASN A 38 0.11 10.12 -8.84
CA ASN A 38 1.17 9.89 -9.81
C ASN A 38 2.53 9.96 -9.12
N TRP A 39 3.09 8.80 -8.79
CA TRP A 39 4.41 8.68 -8.17
C TRP A 39 5.59 8.80 -9.15
N HIS A 40 5.35 8.82 -10.47
CA HIS A 40 6.45 8.82 -11.45
C HIS A 40 7.43 9.98 -11.27
N PRO A 41 6.99 11.26 -11.12
CA PRO A 41 7.94 12.36 -10.94
C PRO A 41 8.82 12.19 -9.70
N VAL A 42 8.25 11.66 -8.61
CA VAL A 42 9.00 11.39 -7.36
C VAL A 42 9.99 10.25 -7.56
N MET A 43 9.57 9.14 -8.17
CA MET A 43 10.44 7.98 -8.40
C MET A 43 11.59 8.32 -9.36
N ASP A 44 11.31 9.05 -10.43
CA ASP A 44 12.33 9.43 -11.42
C ASP A 44 13.34 10.42 -10.81
N ALA A 45 12.87 11.38 -10.00
CA ALA A 45 13.75 12.27 -9.25
C ALA A 45 14.60 11.52 -8.21
N ILE A 46 14.04 10.56 -7.48
CA ILE A 46 14.80 9.70 -6.56
C ILE A 46 15.85 8.89 -7.31
N ILE A 47 15.50 8.26 -8.43
CA ILE A 47 16.45 7.50 -9.27
C ILE A 47 17.63 8.38 -9.70
N GLN A 48 17.35 9.61 -10.13
CA GLN A 48 18.38 10.56 -10.53
C GLN A 48 19.32 10.89 -9.37
N VAL A 49 18.78 11.14 -8.16
CA VAL A 49 19.58 11.48 -6.97
C VAL A 49 20.38 10.29 -6.44
N GLU A 50 19.82 9.08 -6.47
CA GLU A 50 20.43 7.87 -5.90
C GLU A 50 21.55 7.28 -6.76
N SER A 51 21.39 7.30 -8.08
CA SER A 51 22.31 6.58 -8.97
C SER A 51 22.53 7.25 -10.34
N GLY A 52 21.85 8.36 -10.61
CA GLY A 52 21.79 8.91 -11.97
C GLY A 52 21.19 7.94 -12.98
N GLY A 53 20.31 7.02 -12.54
CA GLY A 53 19.71 6.01 -13.41
C GLY A 53 20.50 4.73 -13.60
N ASN A 54 21.67 4.56 -12.97
CA ASN A 54 22.49 3.36 -13.14
C ASN A 54 21.89 2.14 -12.40
N PRO A 55 21.37 1.12 -13.11
CA PRO A 55 20.76 -0.05 -12.49
C PRO A 55 21.78 -0.95 -11.76
N ASN A 56 23.08 -0.77 -12.00
CA ASN A 56 24.16 -1.55 -11.40
C ASN A 56 24.91 -0.79 -10.29
N ALA A 57 24.43 0.39 -9.89
CA ALA A 57 25.07 1.19 -8.84
C ALA A 57 25.13 0.42 -7.50
N LYS A 58 26.24 0.58 -6.76
CA LYS A 58 26.46 -0.06 -5.46
C LYS A 58 27.14 0.90 -4.50
N SER A 59 26.55 1.08 -3.32
CA SER A 59 27.12 1.86 -2.21
C SER A 59 26.85 1.13 -0.89
N GLY A 60 27.90 0.57 -0.29
CA GLY A 60 27.75 -0.32 0.86
C GLY A 60 26.79 -1.48 0.57
N ASN A 61 25.72 -1.57 1.37
CA ASN A 61 24.67 -2.59 1.21
C ASN A 61 23.54 -2.19 0.24
N SER A 62 23.51 -0.93 -0.18
CA SER A 62 22.52 -0.40 -1.12
C SER A 62 22.93 -0.70 -2.56
N VAL A 63 21.98 -1.15 -3.37
CA VAL A 63 22.23 -1.47 -4.78
C VAL A 63 21.09 -1.01 -5.68
N GLY A 64 21.40 -0.87 -6.96
CA GLY A 64 20.44 -0.57 -8.00
C GLY A 64 20.12 0.91 -8.16
N ALA A 65 19.23 1.20 -9.11
CA ALA A 65 18.91 2.56 -9.52
C ALA A 65 18.30 3.42 -8.39
N MET A 66 17.66 2.78 -7.41
CA MET A 66 17.06 3.45 -6.25
C MET A 66 17.79 3.15 -4.93
N GLN A 67 19.01 2.59 -4.99
CA GLN A 67 19.87 2.29 -3.84
C GLN A 67 19.15 1.54 -2.70
N ILE A 68 18.51 0.42 -3.04
CA ILE A 68 17.69 -0.36 -2.12
C ILE A 68 18.56 -1.24 -1.21
N THR A 69 18.26 -1.28 0.08
CA THR A 69 18.95 -2.12 1.08
C THR A 69 18.30 -3.50 1.25
N PRO A 70 19.00 -4.50 1.83
CA PRO A 70 18.40 -5.79 2.21
C PRO A 70 17.26 -5.64 3.22
N VAL A 71 17.33 -4.64 4.10
CA VAL A 71 16.29 -4.35 5.10
C VAL A 71 14.99 -3.92 4.41
N LEU A 72 15.07 -3.07 3.38
CA LEU A 72 13.89 -2.66 2.62
C LEU A 72 13.25 -3.85 1.89
N VAL A 73 14.05 -4.75 1.29
CA VAL A 73 13.53 -5.97 0.67
C VAL A 73 12.81 -6.85 1.69
N LYS A 74 13.40 -7.03 2.88
CA LYS A 74 12.76 -7.76 3.98
C LYS A 74 11.43 -7.10 4.37
N GLU A 75 11.38 -5.78 4.44
CA GLU A 75 10.15 -5.06 4.80
C GLU A 75 9.06 -5.17 3.72
N CYS A 76 9.42 -5.10 2.44
CA CYS A 76 8.50 -5.40 1.36
C CYS A 76 7.89 -6.81 1.50
N ASN A 77 8.73 -7.81 1.81
CA ASN A 77 8.25 -9.18 2.01
C ASN A 77 7.37 -9.32 3.27
N ASN A 78 7.68 -8.60 4.35
CA ASN A 78 6.84 -8.55 5.55
C ASN A 78 5.45 -7.97 5.22
N ILE A 79 5.39 -6.87 4.46
CA ILE A 79 4.13 -6.26 4.02
C ILE A 79 3.33 -7.23 3.16
N LEU A 80 3.97 -7.89 2.19
CA LEU A 80 3.30 -8.88 1.34
C LEU A 80 2.77 -10.07 2.14
N SER A 81 3.51 -10.52 3.15
CA SER A 81 3.07 -11.58 4.06
C SER A 81 1.84 -11.14 4.87
N LYS A 82 1.83 -9.92 5.43
CA LYS A 82 0.67 -9.36 6.14
C LYS A 82 -0.56 -9.22 5.24
N ARG A 83 -0.34 -9.04 3.93
CA ARG A 83 -1.40 -8.99 2.90
C ARG A 83 -1.78 -10.38 2.35
N ASN A 84 -1.27 -11.48 2.91
CA ASN A 84 -1.47 -12.85 2.42
C ASN A 84 -1.08 -13.07 0.94
N SER A 85 -0.17 -12.25 0.40
CA SER A 85 0.34 -12.41 -0.96
C SER A 85 1.42 -13.51 -1.00
N LYS A 86 1.48 -14.26 -2.10
CA LYS A 86 2.55 -15.24 -2.37
C LYS A 86 3.80 -14.62 -3.02
N LYS A 87 3.71 -13.39 -3.57
CA LYS A 87 4.85 -12.69 -4.21
C LYS A 87 5.95 -12.44 -3.18
N ARG A 88 7.22 -12.69 -3.54
CA ARG A 88 8.39 -12.35 -2.71
C ARG A 88 9.48 -11.73 -3.57
N TYR A 89 10.09 -10.66 -3.05
CA TYR A 89 11.27 -10.05 -3.64
C TYR A 89 12.54 -10.72 -3.10
N THR A 90 13.52 -10.86 -3.98
CA THR A 90 14.87 -11.34 -3.70
C THR A 90 15.85 -10.18 -3.63
N LEU A 91 17.08 -10.42 -3.15
CA LEU A 91 18.11 -9.39 -3.13
C LEU A 91 18.56 -8.96 -4.55
N ALA A 92 18.43 -9.85 -5.54
CA ALA A 92 18.77 -9.57 -6.94
C ALA A 92 17.75 -8.62 -7.60
N ASP A 93 16.49 -8.64 -7.16
CA ASP A 93 15.43 -7.80 -7.72
C ASP A 93 15.72 -6.30 -7.57
N ARG A 94 16.61 -5.92 -6.66
CA ARG A 94 17.05 -4.53 -6.47
C ARG A 94 17.78 -3.95 -7.69
N TYR A 95 18.33 -4.79 -8.57
CA TYR A 95 18.98 -4.34 -9.82
C TYR A 95 17.97 -4.08 -10.95
N SER A 96 16.72 -4.52 -10.82
CA SER A 96 15.65 -4.22 -11.79
C SER A 96 14.99 -2.89 -11.43
N VAL A 97 15.11 -1.90 -12.32
CA VAL A 97 14.48 -0.57 -12.13
C VAL A 97 12.97 -0.69 -11.91
N GLU A 98 12.31 -1.58 -12.67
CA GLU A 98 10.88 -1.83 -12.54
C GLU A 98 10.54 -2.37 -11.14
N LYS A 99 11.23 -3.43 -10.69
CA LYS A 99 10.98 -3.99 -9.35
C LYS A 99 11.37 -3.02 -8.23
N SER A 100 12.37 -2.17 -8.42
CA SER A 100 12.68 -1.07 -7.50
C SER A 100 11.51 -0.11 -7.35
N LYS A 101 10.90 0.31 -8.47
CA LYS A 101 9.69 1.16 -8.47
C LYS A 101 8.51 0.44 -7.80
N GLU A 102 8.31 -0.85 -8.05
CA GLU A 102 7.27 -1.63 -7.35
C GLU A 102 7.49 -1.67 -5.83
N MET A 103 8.72 -1.90 -5.38
CA MET A 103 9.08 -1.89 -3.95
C MET A 103 8.85 -0.52 -3.31
N PHE A 104 9.20 0.57 -4.01
CA PHE A 104 8.89 1.93 -3.57
C PHE A 104 7.39 2.11 -3.35
N LEU A 105 6.56 1.77 -4.35
CA LEU A 105 5.11 1.91 -4.26
C LEU A 105 4.52 1.06 -3.13
N LEU A 106 5.02 -0.15 -2.92
CA LEU A 106 4.57 -1.03 -1.84
C LEU A 106 4.82 -0.41 -0.45
N ILE A 107 6.00 0.19 -0.26
CA ILE A 107 6.36 0.91 0.97
C ILE A 107 5.45 2.13 1.17
N GLN A 108 5.24 2.94 0.12
CA GLN A 108 4.37 4.12 0.20
C GLN A 108 2.92 3.75 0.52
N GLN A 109 2.38 2.72 -0.12
CA GLN A 109 1.02 2.25 0.16
C GLN A 109 0.82 1.81 1.61
N TYR A 110 1.86 1.26 2.26
CA TYR A 110 1.74 0.75 3.63
C TYR A 110 2.00 1.82 4.67
N PHE A 111 3.05 2.64 4.49
CA PHE A 111 3.50 3.60 5.50
C PHE A 111 3.07 5.05 5.24
N ASN A 112 2.55 5.34 4.05
CA ASN A 112 2.17 6.69 3.59
C ASN A 112 0.81 6.67 2.85
N PRO A 113 -0.29 6.23 3.50
CA PRO A 113 -1.59 6.03 2.84
C PRO A 113 -2.23 7.31 2.29
N GLU A 114 -1.82 8.46 2.80
CA GLU A 114 -2.26 9.81 2.39
C GLU A 114 -1.49 10.35 1.17
N ASN A 115 -0.47 9.62 0.69
CA ASN A 115 0.42 10.03 -0.40
C ASN A 115 1.14 11.37 -0.14
N ASN A 116 1.66 11.58 1.07
CA ASN A 116 2.45 12.76 1.38
C ASN A 116 3.84 12.66 0.70
N VAL A 117 4.12 13.54 -0.26
CA VAL A 117 5.36 13.54 -1.05
C VAL A 117 6.60 13.78 -0.19
N GLU A 118 6.55 14.75 0.72
CA GLU A 118 7.68 15.05 1.60
C GLU A 118 8.03 13.85 2.49
N LYS A 119 7.01 13.23 3.09
CA LYS A 119 7.17 11.99 3.87
C LYS A 119 7.77 10.88 3.02
N ALA A 120 7.31 10.68 1.78
CA ALA A 120 7.86 9.69 0.87
C ALA A 120 9.36 9.89 0.63
N ILE A 121 9.77 11.11 0.29
CA ILE A 121 11.16 11.45 -0.02
C ILE A 121 12.05 11.31 1.22
N ARG A 122 11.62 11.87 2.36
CA ARG A 122 12.42 11.84 3.60
C ARG A 122 12.53 10.44 4.18
N SER A 123 11.45 9.67 4.18
CA SER A 123 11.47 8.28 4.65
C SER A 123 12.28 7.36 3.76
N TRP A 124 12.40 7.65 2.46
CA TRP A 124 13.30 6.92 1.58
C TRP A 124 14.77 7.10 1.99
N ASN A 125 15.16 8.32 2.38
CA ASN A 125 16.52 8.62 2.80
C ASN A 125 16.83 8.21 4.26
N GLY A 126 15.92 8.51 5.19
CA GLY A 126 16.17 8.36 6.64
C GLY A 126 15.41 7.22 7.31
N GLY A 127 14.65 6.42 6.56
CA GLY A 127 13.72 5.44 7.10
C GLY A 127 12.50 6.07 7.77
N MET A 128 11.60 5.25 8.33
CA MET A 128 10.32 5.71 8.89
C MET A 128 10.43 6.62 10.12
N ARG A 129 11.60 6.68 10.76
CA ARG A 129 11.90 7.56 11.91
C ARG A 129 12.87 8.68 11.52
N TYR A 130 12.76 9.18 10.28
CA TYR A 130 13.64 10.21 9.75
C TYR A 130 13.61 11.49 10.62
N SER A 131 14.75 12.20 10.64
CA SER A 131 14.82 13.57 11.12
C SER A 131 14.69 14.55 9.96
N VAL A 132 13.87 15.60 10.11
CA VAL A 132 13.73 16.67 9.12
C VAL A 132 15.08 17.35 8.86
N LYS A 133 15.85 17.65 9.92
CA LYS A 133 17.17 18.26 9.81
C LYS A 133 18.14 17.37 9.03
N ALA A 134 18.19 16.09 9.35
CA ALA A 134 19.13 15.15 8.71
C ALA A 134 18.79 14.92 7.22
N THR A 135 17.50 14.81 6.89
CA THR A 135 17.03 14.52 5.53
C THR A 135 16.88 15.76 4.65
N ASN A 136 17.04 16.98 5.19
CA ASN A 136 16.76 18.21 4.44
C ASN A 136 17.59 18.34 3.17
N LYS A 137 18.90 18.05 3.24
CA LYS A 137 19.78 18.12 2.06
C LYS A 137 19.33 17.16 0.96
N TYR A 138 18.94 15.94 1.32
CA TYR A 138 18.43 14.96 0.37
C TYR A 138 17.10 15.41 -0.22
N TYR A 139 16.17 15.87 0.62
CA TYR A 139 14.87 16.37 0.19
C TYR A 139 14.99 17.48 -0.86
N GLN A 140 15.85 18.48 -0.63
CA GLN A 140 16.08 19.58 -1.58
C GLN A 140 16.67 19.09 -2.91
N LYS A 141 17.57 18.09 -2.89
CA LYS A 141 18.10 17.48 -4.12
C LYS A 141 17.00 16.83 -4.94
N VAL A 142 16.10 16.07 -4.30
CA VAL A 142 15.00 15.41 -5.01
C VAL A 142 14.04 16.44 -5.58
N LEU A 143 13.65 17.48 -4.82
CA LEU A 143 12.82 18.55 -5.33
C LEU A 143 13.43 19.25 -6.56
N ALA A 144 14.75 19.49 -6.56
CA ALA A 144 15.44 20.10 -7.70
C ALA A 144 15.41 19.21 -8.97
N CYS A 145 15.24 17.90 -8.81
CA CYS A 145 15.10 16.94 -9.90
C CYS A 145 13.64 16.71 -10.33
N MET A 146 12.65 17.17 -9.57
CA MET A 146 11.23 17.14 -9.94
C MET A 146 10.92 18.38 -10.79
N LYS A 147 11.02 18.24 -12.12
CA LYS A 147 10.65 19.28 -13.08
C LYS A 147 9.44 18.87 -13.89
#